data_AF-A0A1B6I6W5-F1
#
_entry.id   AF-A0A1B6I6W5-F1
#
_cell.length_a   1.000
_cell.length_b   1.000
_cell.length_c   1.000
_cell.angle_alpha   90.00
_cell.angle_beta   90.00
_cell.angle_gamma   90.00
#
_symmetry.space_group_name_H-M   'P 1'
#
loop_
_entity.id
_entity.type
_entity.pdbx_description
1 polymer ?
#
loop_
_entity_poly.entity_id
_entity_poly.type
_entity_poly.pdbx_seq_one_letter_code
_entity_poly.pdbx_strand_id
1 'polypeptide(L)'
;IEVVDNTLPFSVNNALSMSANVVGTLVVITWSTPAFASVIVPVGLLYYLVQKFYVTTSRQLKRIESVSRSPIFSHFSETVSGASSIRAYGVENRFVKTAEDRVDANQVCYYPSLISNRWLGIRLETIGNILIFFAALFAVLERDTLDPGIVGLSISYALQITGMLNFAVRMASDIETNIVSVERIKEYAEIPQEGAWEVQPRPDPKWPAHGTVEFKDFQVRYREGL
;
A
#
# COMPACT_ATOMS: atom_id res chain seq x y z
N ILE A 1 13.27 1.89 3.41
CA ILE A 1 13.72 2.17 4.79
C ILE A 1 12.81 3.23 5.42
N GLU A 2 12.75 4.47 4.91
CA GLU A 2 11.84 5.51 5.44
C GLU A 2 10.36 5.08 5.59
N VAL A 3 9.79 4.42 4.57
CA VAL A 3 8.41 3.88 4.63
C VAL A 3 8.25 2.82 5.73
N VAL A 4 9.29 2.02 5.97
CA VAL A 4 9.29 0.95 6.97
C VAL A 4 9.41 1.51 8.38
N ASP A 5 10.20 2.55 8.57
CA ASP A 5 10.45 3.11 9.90
C ASP A 5 9.34 4.06 10.34
N ASN A 6 8.79 4.87 9.42
CA ASN A 6 7.86 5.94 9.78
C ASN A 6 6.40 5.63 9.40
N THR A 7 6.17 5.14 8.19
CA THR A 7 4.81 5.02 7.64
C THR A 7 4.12 3.73 8.08
N LEU A 8 4.84 2.61 8.07
CA LEU A 8 4.28 1.29 8.39
C LEU A 8 3.81 1.19 9.84
N PRO A 9 4.61 1.54 10.87
CA PRO A 9 4.18 1.43 12.27
C PRO A 9 2.96 2.30 12.56
N PHE A 10 2.92 3.52 12.02
CA PHE A 10 1.78 4.42 12.12
C PHE A 10 0.52 3.82 11.47
N SER A 11 0.65 3.28 10.26
CA SER A 11 -0.47 2.69 9.53
C SER A 11 -1.02 1.45 10.25
N VAL A 12 -0.14 0.58 10.76
CA VAL A 12 -0.50 -0.62 11.53
C VAL A 12 -1.20 -0.26 12.84
N ASN A 13 -0.67 0.70 13.60
CA ASN A 13 -1.28 1.13 14.86
C ASN A 13 -2.69 1.71 14.63
N ASN A 14 -2.84 2.57 13.62
CA ASN A 14 -4.13 3.12 13.26
C ASN A 14 -5.11 2.05 12.76
N ALA A 15 -4.65 1.10 11.95
CA ALA A 15 -5.49 0.00 11.49
C ALA A 15 -5.99 -0.86 12.65
N LEU A 16 -5.10 -1.23 13.59
CA LEU A 16 -5.46 -1.99 14.78
C LEU A 16 -6.44 -1.22 15.66
N SER A 17 -6.15 0.05 15.93
CA SER A 17 -7.00 0.93 16.75
C SER A 17 -8.39 1.08 16.12
N MET A 18 -8.47 1.33 14.81
CA MET A 18 -9.77 1.47 14.12
C MET A 18 -10.53 0.15 14.04
N SER A 19 -9.84 -0.96 13.78
CA SER A 19 -10.49 -2.28 13.76
C SER A 19 -11.07 -2.63 15.14
N ALA A 20 -10.32 -2.36 16.22
CA ALA A 20 -10.79 -2.55 17.58
C ALA A 20 -12.01 -1.67 17.90
N ASN A 21 -11.99 -0.40 17.49
CA ASN A 21 -13.12 0.52 17.66
C ASN A 21 -14.38 0.07 16.90
N VAL A 22 -14.23 -0.40 15.65
CA VAL A 22 -15.34 -0.94 14.85
C VAL A 22 -15.95 -2.16 15.54
N VAL A 23 -15.11 -3.11 15.99
CA VAL A 23 -15.59 -4.30 16.70
C VAL A 23 -16.29 -3.92 18.01
N GLY A 24 -15.69 -3.02 18.81
CA GLY A 24 -16.29 -2.54 20.05
C GLY A 24 -17.64 -1.85 19.82
N THR A 25 -17.72 -1.01 18.80
CA THR A 25 -18.95 -0.32 18.39
C THR A 25 -20.05 -1.32 17.98
N LEU A 26 -19.71 -2.31 17.16
CA LEU A 26 -20.66 -3.36 16.76
C LEU A 26 -21.16 -4.18 17.95
N VAL A 27 -20.28 -4.50 18.90
CA VAL A 27 -20.64 -5.22 20.14
C VAL A 27 -21.61 -4.39 20.98
N VAL A 28 -21.33 -3.10 21.15
CA VAL A 28 -22.19 -2.18 21.92
C VAL A 28 -23.56 -2.04 21.29
N ILE A 29 -23.65 -1.86 19.97
CA ILE A 29 -24.92 -1.76 19.25
C ILE A 29 -25.71 -3.07 19.33
N THR A 30 -25.05 -4.21 19.17
CA THR A 30 -25.70 -5.55 19.25
C THR A 30 -26.21 -5.84 20.66
N TRP A 31 -25.47 -5.45 21.69
CA TRP A 31 -25.90 -5.58 23.08
C TRP A 31 -27.09 -4.67 23.40
N SER A 32 -27.07 -3.45 22.86
CA SER A 32 -28.14 -2.45 23.07
C SER A 32 -29.43 -2.81 22.35
N THR A 33 -29.33 -3.39 21.15
CA THR A 33 -30.47 -3.72 20.29
C THR A 33 -30.24 -5.11 19.65
N PRO A 34 -30.67 -6.21 20.30
CA PRO A 34 -30.43 -7.56 19.81
C PRO A 34 -30.98 -7.81 18.40
N ALA A 35 -32.08 -7.17 18.03
CA ALA A 35 -32.65 -7.24 16.68
C ALA A 35 -31.67 -6.79 15.58
N PHE A 36 -30.73 -5.89 15.91
CA PHE A 36 -29.71 -5.38 15.00
C PHE A 36 -28.73 -6.46 14.53
N ALA A 37 -28.57 -7.56 15.29
CA ALA A 37 -27.73 -8.68 14.89
C ALA A 37 -28.13 -9.27 13.52
N SER A 38 -29.43 -9.22 13.19
CA SER A 38 -29.96 -9.68 11.90
C SER A 38 -29.45 -8.86 10.71
N VAL A 39 -29.14 -7.58 10.93
CA VAL A 39 -28.65 -6.63 9.90
C VAL A 39 -27.14 -6.72 9.72
N ILE A 40 -26.40 -7.09 10.77
CA ILE A 40 -24.94 -7.23 10.71
C ILE A 40 -24.52 -8.28 9.69
N VAL A 41 -25.23 -9.40 9.59
CA VAL A 41 -24.88 -10.49 8.66
C VAL A 41 -24.92 -10.07 7.19
N PRO A 42 -26.04 -9.53 6.65
CA PRO A 42 -26.09 -9.09 5.25
C PRO A 42 -25.18 -7.89 4.98
N VAL A 43 -25.05 -6.95 5.93
CA VAL A 43 -24.15 -5.81 5.78
C VAL A 43 -22.68 -6.25 5.78
N GLY A 44 -22.30 -7.17 6.66
CA GLY A 44 -20.96 -7.74 6.72
C GLY A 44 -20.58 -8.48 5.43
N LEU A 45 -21.53 -9.20 4.82
CA LEU A 45 -21.32 -9.84 3.53
C LEU A 45 -21.09 -8.79 2.42
N LEU A 46 -21.93 -7.74 2.35
CA LEU A 46 -21.74 -6.64 1.40
C LEU A 46 -20.39 -5.96 1.58
N TYR A 47 -20.00 -5.68 2.82
CA TYR A 47 -18.70 -5.09 3.15
C TYR A 47 -17.54 -5.97 2.69
N TYR A 48 -17.59 -7.28 2.99
CA TYR A 48 -16.57 -8.22 2.56
C TYR A 48 -16.42 -8.27 1.03
N LEU A 49 -17.53 -8.28 0.29
CA LEU A 49 -17.51 -8.28 -1.17
C LEU A 49 -16.89 -7.00 -1.74
N VAL A 50 -17.29 -5.83 -1.21
CA VAL A 50 -16.73 -4.53 -1.62
C VAL A 50 -15.23 -4.46 -1.29
N GLN A 51 -14.84 -4.89 -0.10
CA GLN A 51 -13.44 -4.90 0.33
C GLN A 51 -12.59 -5.80 -0.57
N LYS A 52 -13.03 -7.04 -0.83
CA LYS A 52 -12.31 -8.00 -1.68
C LYS A 52 -12.11 -7.46 -3.10
N PHE A 53 -13.15 -6.86 -3.67
CA PHE A 53 -13.08 -6.26 -5.01
C PHE A 53 -12.14 -5.06 -5.06
N TYR A 54 -12.25 -4.16 -4.06
CA TYR A 54 -11.41 -2.97 -3.97
C TYR A 54 -9.93 -3.32 -3.81
N VAL A 55 -9.59 -4.18 -2.85
CA VAL A 55 -8.20 -4.56 -2.55
C VAL A 55 -7.53 -5.16 -3.78
N THR A 56 -8.23 -6.10 -4.46
CA THR A 56 -7.69 -6.74 -5.66
C THR A 56 -7.41 -5.73 -6.78
N THR A 57 -8.33 -4.79 -7.00
CA THR A 57 -8.20 -3.77 -8.05
C THR A 57 -7.15 -2.72 -7.71
N SER A 58 -7.20 -2.18 -6.49
CA SER A 58 -6.29 -1.15 -5.97
C SER A 58 -4.83 -1.62 -6.05
N ARG A 59 -4.55 -2.87 -5.65
CA ARG A 59 -3.20 -3.45 -5.73
C ARG A 59 -2.66 -3.47 -7.16
N GLN A 60 -3.49 -3.84 -8.14
CA GLN A 60 -3.06 -3.86 -9.55
C GLN A 60 -2.83 -2.45 -10.09
N LEU A 61 -3.72 -1.50 -9.80
CA LEU A 61 -3.56 -0.10 -10.18
C LEU A 61 -2.25 0.48 -9.64
N LYS A 62 -1.96 0.21 -8.37
CA LYS A 62 -0.74 0.69 -7.71
C LYS A 62 0.53 0.05 -8.28
N ARG A 63 0.47 -1.22 -8.68
CA ARG A 63 1.57 -1.90 -9.39
C ARG A 63 1.85 -1.24 -10.74
N ILE A 64 0.80 -0.98 -11.53
CA ILE A 64 0.92 -0.34 -12.85
C ILE A 64 1.48 1.07 -12.70
N GLU A 65 0.98 1.85 -11.74
CA GLU A 65 1.47 3.19 -11.41
C GLU A 65 2.96 3.18 -11.02
N SER A 66 3.37 2.25 -10.16
CA SER A 66 4.78 2.14 -9.74
C SER A 66 5.70 1.82 -10.92
N VAL A 67 5.29 0.95 -11.83
CA VAL A 67 6.09 0.57 -13.01
C VAL A 67 6.17 1.71 -14.02
N SER A 68 5.07 2.43 -14.26
CA SER A 68 5.03 3.54 -15.22
C SER A 68 5.82 4.77 -14.76
N ARG A 69 6.10 4.88 -13.45
CA ARG A 69 6.86 6.00 -12.87
C ARG A 69 8.38 5.89 -13.11
N SER A 70 8.93 4.67 -13.13
CA SER A 70 10.38 4.45 -13.27
C SER A 70 10.99 5.07 -14.55
N PRO A 71 10.38 4.92 -15.75
CA PRO A 71 10.91 5.49 -16.99
C PRO A 71 11.09 7.01 -16.98
N ILE A 72 10.33 7.74 -16.16
CA ILE A 72 10.45 9.20 -16.02
C ILE A 72 11.80 9.55 -15.37
N PHE A 73 12.14 8.87 -14.27
CA PHE A 73 13.41 9.10 -13.56
C PHE A 73 14.61 8.66 -14.39
N SER A 74 14.50 7.53 -15.11
CA SER A 74 15.54 7.09 -16.03
C SER A 74 15.77 8.09 -17.16
N HIS A 75 14.69 8.62 -17.78
CA HIS A 75 14.78 9.66 -18.82
C HIS A 75 15.49 10.90 -18.31
N PHE A 76 15.13 11.33 -17.09
CA PHE A 76 15.70 12.51 -16.46
C PHE A 76 17.21 12.33 -16.23
N SER A 77 17.61 11.18 -15.67
CA SER A 77 19.02 10.85 -15.45
C SER A 77 19.82 10.85 -16.77
N GLU A 78 19.29 10.23 -17.82
CA GLU A 78 19.92 10.18 -19.14
C GLU A 78 20.04 11.58 -19.76
N THR A 79 19.01 12.41 -19.61
CA THR A 79 18.99 13.79 -20.11
C THR A 79 20.02 14.66 -19.41
N VAL A 80 20.18 14.52 -18.09
CA VAL A 80 21.17 15.27 -17.30
C VAL A 80 22.59 14.87 -17.70
N SER A 81 22.87 13.57 -17.78
CA SER A 81 24.19 13.06 -18.19
C SER A 81 24.54 13.42 -19.65
N GLY A 82 23.54 13.43 -20.54
CA GLY A 82 23.70 13.74 -21.97
C GLY A 82 23.45 15.20 -22.37
N ALA A 83 23.33 16.13 -21.40
CA ALA A 83 22.83 17.48 -21.66
C ALA A 83 23.67 18.27 -22.69
N SER A 84 24.99 18.07 -22.71
CA SER A 84 25.88 18.70 -23.68
C SER A 84 25.61 18.22 -25.11
N SER A 85 25.46 16.91 -25.30
CA SER A 85 25.14 16.30 -26.60
C SER A 85 23.78 16.73 -27.11
N ILE A 86 22.76 16.75 -26.25
CA ILE A 86 21.39 17.16 -26.62
C ILE A 86 21.37 18.59 -27.17
N ARG A 87 22.05 19.51 -26.48
CA ARG A 87 22.18 20.91 -26.92
C ARG A 87 23.04 21.06 -28.17
N ALA A 88 24.12 20.30 -28.28
CA ALA A 88 25.00 20.34 -29.45
C ALA A 88 24.28 19.91 -30.74
N TYR A 89 23.35 18.96 -30.64
CA TYR A 89 22.56 18.49 -31.79
C TYR A 89 21.23 19.25 -31.97
N GLY A 90 20.87 20.18 -31.09
CA GLY A 90 19.63 20.97 -31.20
C GLY A 90 18.34 20.13 -31.13
N VAL A 91 18.34 19.04 -30.36
CA VAL A 91 17.22 18.08 -30.26
C VAL A 91 16.43 18.19 -28.95
N GLU A 92 16.47 19.34 -28.29
CA GLU A 92 15.82 19.58 -26.98
C GLU A 92 14.31 19.31 -27.04
N ASN A 93 13.63 19.82 -28.06
CA ASN A 93 12.17 19.66 -28.22
C ASN A 93 11.74 18.19 -28.28
N ARG A 94 12.57 17.31 -28.88
CA ARG A 94 12.30 15.88 -28.92
C ARG A 94 12.37 15.26 -27.52
N PHE A 95 13.36 15.67 -26.72
CA PHE A 95 13.54 15.20 -25.35
C PHE A 95 12.44 15.72 -24.42
N VAL A 96 11.99 16.97 -24.59
CA VAL A 96 10.85 17.55 -23.88
C VAL A 96 9.58 16.76 -24.18
N LYS A 97 9.24 16.56 -25.46
CA LYS A 97 8.06 15.79 -25.85
C LYS A 97 8.09 14.35 -25.31
N THR A 98 9.26 13.70 -25.35
CA THR A 98 9.42 12.36 -24.77
C THR A 98 9.18 12.36 -23.25
N ALA A 99 9.58 13.42 -22.56
CA ALA A 99 9.32 13.56 -21.13
C ALA A 99 7.83 13.76 -20.85
N GLU A 100 7.15 14.61 -21.62
CA GLU A 100 5.70 14.82 -21.56
C GLU A 100 4.94 13.51 -21.78
N ASP A 101 5.24 12.77 -22.85
CA ASP A 101 4.61 11.48 -23.17
C ASP A 101 4.77 10.46 -22.03
N ARG A 102 5.94 10.40 -21.38
CA ARG A 102 6.18 9.50 -20.23
C ARG A 102 5.41 9.94 -18.99
N VAL A 103 5.30 11.24 -18.74
CA VAL A 103 4.50 11.79 -17.64
C VAL A 103 3.01 11.52 -17.86
N ASP A 104 2.51 11.73 -19.07
CA ASP A 104 1.12 11.48 -19.42
C ASP A 104 0.77 10.00 -19.29
N ALA A 105 1.65 9.10 -19.75
CA ALA A 105 1.47 7.66 -19.55
C ALA A 105 1.37 7.28 -18.05
N ASN A 106 2.14 7.93 -17.18
CA ASN A 106 2.04 7.74 -15.74
C ASN A 106 0.72 8.29 -15.18
N GLN A 107 0.29 9.48 -15.60
CA GLN A 107 -0.97 10.11 -15.16
C GLN A 107 -2.19 9.25 -15.51
N VAL A 108 -2.22 8.68 -16.72
CA VAL A 108 -3.29 7.74 -17.14
C VAL A 108 -3.37 6.52 -16.21
N CYS A 109 -2.25 6.06 -15.66
CA CYS A 109 -2.21 4.96 -14.70
C CYS A 109 -2.57 5.40 -13.27
N TYR A 110 -2.17 6.61 -12.88
CA TYR A 110 -2.38 7.15 -11.53
C TYR A 110 -3.83 7.58 -11.28
N TYR A 111 -4.47 8.21 -12.28
CA TYR A 111 -5.81 8.75 -12.12
C TYR A 111 -6.88 7.70 -11.72
N PRO A 112 -6.93 6.49 -12.31
CA PRO A 112 -7.83 5.42 -11.85
C PRO A 112 -7.61 5.01 -10.39
N SER A 113 -6.39 5.09 -9.86
CA SER A 113 -6.09 4.80 -8.46
C SER A 113 -6.81 5.78 -7.53
N LEU A 114 -6.83 7.07 -7.88
CA LEU A 114 -7.58 8.10 -7.15
C LEU A 114 -9.10 7.89 -7.22
N ILE A 115 -9.62 7.59 -8.40
CA ILE A 115 -11.05 7.33 -8.59
C ILE A 115 -11.50 6.07 -7.84
N SER A 116 -10.67 5.03 -7.80
CA SER A 116 -10.96 3.81 -7.05
C SER A 116 -11.11 4.07 -5.54
N ASN A 117 -10.27 4.96 -4.97
CA ASN A 117 -10.39 5.40 -3.58
C ASN A 117 -11.72 6.11 -3.32
N ARG A 118 -12.14 7.00 -4.24
CA ARG A 118 -13.43 7.70 -4.13
C ARG A 118 -14.62 6.76 -4.25
N TRP A 119 -14.53 5.80 -5.18
CA TRP A 119 -15.55 4.76 -5.35
C TRP A 119 -15.75 3.94 -4.08
N LEU A 120 -14.66 3.53 -3.42
CA LEU A 120 -14.72 2.83 -2.14
C LEU A 120 -15.40 3.70 -1.07
N GLY A 121 -14.99 4.97 -0.96
CA GLY A 121 -15.56 5.90 0.03
C GLY A 121 -17.08 6.00 -0.06
N ILE A 122 -17.62 6.21 -1.27
CA ILE A 122 -19.06 6.29 -1.50
C ILE A 122 -19.77 4.99 -1.10
N ARG A 123 -19.20 3.82 -1.42
CA ARG A 123 -19.80 2.53 -1.06
C ARG A 123 -19.81 2.28 0.44
N LEU A 124 -18.71 2.60 1.14
CA LEU A 124 -18.62 2.45 2.59
C LEU A 124 -19.56 3.43 3.32
N GLU A 125 -19.66 4.67 2.85
CA GLU A 125 -20.63 5.64 3.40
C GLU A 125 -22.06 5.18 3.19
N THR A 126 -22.40 4.62 2.02
CA THR A 126 -23.73 4.07 1.76
C THR A 126 -24.05 2.92 2.72
N ILE A 127 -23.09 2.01 2.96
CA ILE A 127 -23.26 0.91 3.91
C ILE A 127 -23.43 1.44 5.35
N GLY A 128 -22.64 2.43 5.74
CA GLY A 128 -22.77 3.08 7.05
C GLY A 128 -24.14 3.74 7.24
N ASN A 129 -24.65 4.42 6.21
CA ASN A 129 -25.99 5.03 6.24
C ASN A 129 -27.10 3.98 6.37
N ILE A 130 -26.94 2.80 5.74
CA ILE A 130 -27.87 1.68 5.92
C ILE A 130 -27.86 1.19 7.39
N LEU A 131 -26.68 1.07 8.00
CA LEU A 131 -26.56 0.68 9.43
C LEU A 131 -27.23 1.71 10.34
N ILE A 132 -27.00 3.01 10.13
CA ILE A 132 -27.62 4.09 10.90
C ILE A 132 -29.15 4.07 10.73
N PHE A 133 -29.64 3.87 9.50
CA PHE A 133 -31.06 3.77 9.22
C PHE A 133 -31.72 2.62 9.99
N PHE A 134 -31.14 1.42 9.96
CA PHE A 134 -31.68 0.29 10.72
C PHE A 134 -31.54 0.46 12.24
N ALA A 135 -30.44 1.04 12.72
CA ALA A 135 -30.26 1.35 14.14
C ALA A 135 -31.34 2.31 14.64
N ALA A 136 -31.62 3.38 13.89
CA ALA A 136 -32.68 4.33 14.19
C ALA A 136 -34.08 3.70 14.07
N LEU A 137 -34.31 2.85 13.05
CA LEU A 137 -35.58 2.16 12.86
C LEU A 137 -35.91 1.24 14.05
N PHE A 138 -34.95 0.40 14.47
CA PHE A 138 -35.17 -0.50 15.61
C PHE A 138 -35.29 0.27 16.92
N ALA A 139 -34.54 1.34 17.11
CA ALA A 139 -34.69 2.23 18.25
C ALA A 139 -36.12 2.81 18.37
N VAL A 140 -36.76 3.14 17.25
CA VAL A 140 -38.15 3.64 17.22
C VAL A 140 -39.16 2.51 17.43
N LEU A 141 -38.93 1.32 16.86
CA LEU A 141 -39.80 0.16 17.03
C LEU A 141 -39.81 -0.38 18.46
N GLU A 142 -38.66 -0.36 19.12
CA GLU A 142 -38.46 -0.85 20.51
C GLU A 142 -38.52 0.30 21.54
N ARG A 143 -39.07 1.47 21.17
CA ARG A 143 -39.09 2.67 22.03
C ARG A 143 -39.78 2.48 23.38
N ASP A 144 -40.74 1.56 23.45
CA ASP A 144 -41.55 1.31 24.65
C ASP A 144 -40.85 0.29 25.58
N THR A 145 -39.83 -0.41 25.08
CA THR A 145 -39.09 -1.47 25.79
C THR A 145 -37.65 -1.08 26.14
N LEU A 146 -37.06 -0.14 25.41
CA LEU A 146 -35.68 0.32 25.60
C LEU A 146 -35.61 1.61 26.41
N ASP A 147 -34.62 1.69 27.30
CA ASP A 147 -34.28 2.93 28.00
C ASP A 147 -33.78 3.99 26.99
N PRO A 148 -34.35 5.21 26.98
CA PRO A 148 -33.90 6.30 26.12
C PRO A 148 -32.38 6.56 26.14
N GLY A 149 -31.72 6.31 27.29
CA GLY A 149 -30.27 6.41 27.41
C GLY A 149 -29.50 5.42 26.51
N ILE A 150 -29.96 4.17 26.47
CA ILE A 150 -29.37 3.10 25.65
C ILE A 150 -29.61 3.37 24.16
N VAL A 151 -30.79 3.89 23.82
CA VAL A 151 -31.13 4.31 22.44
C VAL A 151 -30.19 5.42 21.95
N GLY A 152 -29.99 6.47 22.77
CA GLY A 152 -29.08 7.56 22.44
C GLY A 152 -27.63 7.10 22.27
N LEU A 153 -27.19 6.15 23.10
CA LEU A 153 -25.89 5.51 22.99
C LEU A 153 -25.76 4.72 21.67
N SER A 154 -26.72 3.84 21.36
CA SER A 154 -26.72 3.04 20.12
C SER A 154 -26.63 3.90 18.85
N ILE A 155 -27.45 4.97 18.76
CA ILE A 155 -27.45 5.87 17.59
C ILE A 155 -26.12 6.65 17.50
N SER A 156 -25.58 7.10 18.63
CA SER A 156 -24.32 7.85 18.67
C SER A 156 -23.12 7.00 18.24
N TYR A 157 -23.11 5.71 18.60
CA TYR A 157 -22.12 4.74 18.15
C TYR A 157 -22.33 4.35 16.68
N ALA A 158 -23.57 4.19 16.23
CA ALA A 158 -23.89 3.93 14.83
C ALA A 158 -23.44 5.08 13.91
N LEU A 159 -23.53 6.33 14.35
CA LEU A 159 -23.07 7.48 13.56
C LEU A 159 -21.54 7.49 13.38
N GLN A 160 -20.81 7.07 14.40
CA GLN A 160 -19.34 7.03 14.36
C GLN A 160 -18.78 5.90 13.49
N ILE A 161 -19.53 4.79 13.35
CA ILE A 161 -19.06 3.59 12.64
C ILE A 161 -18.69 3.87 11.18
N THR A 162 -19.40 4.77 10.51
CA THR A 162 -19.20 5.09 9.09
C THR A 162 -17.81 5.66 8.84
N GLY A 163 -17.40 6.63 9.67
CA GLY A 163 -16.07 7.23 9.59
C GLY A 163 -14.97 6.23 9.94
N MET A 164 -15.19 5.42 10.97
CA MET A 164 -14.23 4.40 11.41
C MET A 164 -14.01 3.32 10.35
N LEU A 165 -15.06 2.82 9.71
CA LEU A 165 -14.97 1.82 8.64
C LEU A 165 -14.24 2.38 7.41
N ASN A 166 -14.56 3.61 7.01
CA ASN A 166 -13.87 4.28 5.90
C ASN A 166 -12.36 4.36 6.18
N PHE A 167 -11.99 4.82 7.38
CA PHE A 167 -10.59 4.95 7.78
C PHE A 167 -9.89 3.59 7.92
N ALA A 168 -10.58 2.57 8.45
CA ALA A 168 -10.03 1.23 8.61
C ALA A 168 -9.66 0.58 7.26
N VAL A 169 -10.55 0.65 6.25
CA VAL A 169 -10.24 0.10 4.91
C VAL A 169 -9.09 0.85 4.27
N ARG A 170 -9.05 2.18 4.42
CA ARG A 170 -7.96 3.00 3.91
C ARG A 170 -6.62 2.60 4.53
N MET A 171 -6.57 2.45 5.85
CA MET A 171 -5.36 1.99 6.55
C MET A 171 -4.95 0.58 6.15
N ALA A 172 -5.89 -0.34 5.97
CA ALA A 172 -5.60 -1.69 5.48
C ALA A 172 -4.97 -1.65 4.06
N SER A 173 -5.51 -0.82 3.17
CA SER A 173 -4.96 -0.61 1.83
C SER A 173 -3.57 0.02 1.85
N ASP A 174 -3.33 0.96 2.78
CA ASP A 174 -2.02 1.60 2.96
C ASP A 174 -0.99 0.60 3.48
N ILE A 175 -1.35 -0.27 4.43
CA ILE A 175 -0.48 -1.35 4.91
C ILE A 175 -0.12 -2.31 3.77
N GLU A 176 -1.11 -2.80 3.02
CA GLU A 176 -0.87 -3.74 1.90
C GLU A 176 -0.03 -3.11 0.78
N THR A 177 -0.08 -1.79 0.62
CA THR A 177 0.85 -1.10 -0.28
C THR A 177 2.24 -1.04 0.32
N ASN A 178 2.35 -0.53 1.55
CA ASN A 178 3.62 -0.14 2.12
C ASN A 178 4.48 -1.37 2.46
N ILE A 179 3.86 -2.53 2.69
CA ILE A 179 4.56 -3.80 2.92
C ILE A 179 5.38 -4.26 1.70
N VAL A 180 5.05 -3.83 0.49
CA VAL A 180 5.86 -4.09 -0.73
C VAL A 180 7.28 -3.54 -0.57
N SER A 181 7.46 -2.48 0.22
CA SER A 181 8.79 -1.95 0.54
C SER A 181 9.62 -2.94 1.36
N VAL A 182 8.98 -3.70 2.25
CA VAL A 182 9.63 -4.76 3.05
C VAL A 182 9.98 -5.95 2.17
N GLU A 183 9.08 -6.36 1.25
CA GLU A 183 9.35 -7.41 0.27
C GLU A 183 10.60 -7.10 -0.56
N ARG A 184 10.75 -5.85 -1.04
CA ARG A 184 11.94 -5.41 -1.78
C ARG A 184 13.22 -5.45 -0.94
N ILE A 185 13.17 -5.06 0.33
CA ILE A 185 14.35 -5.14 1.23
C ILE A 185 14.76 -6.60 1.41
N LYS A 186 13.77 -7.49 1.58
CA LYS A 186 14.01 -8.92 1.69
C LYS A 186 14.64 -9.49 0.41
N GLU A 187 14.12 -9.10 -0.76
CA GLU A 187 14.68 -9.50 -2.06
C GLU A 187 16.17 -9.13 -2.16
N TYR A 188 16.55 -7.90 -1.79
CA TYR A 188 17.96 -7.48 -1.77
C TYR A 188 18.80 -8.17 -0.70
N ALA A 189 18.21 -8.60 0.42
CA ALA A 189 18.92 -9.32 1.46
C ALA A 189 19.24 -10.78 1.07
N GLU A 190 18.47 -11.35 0.14
CA GLU A 190 18.58 -12.76 -0.28
C GLU A 190 19.35 -12.95 -1.60
N ILE A 191 19.85 -11.88 -2.22
CA ILE A 191 20.66 -12.00 -3.45
C ILE A 191 21.97 -12.77 -3.19
N PRO A 192 22.49 -13.51 -4.19
CA PRO A 192 23.80 -14.16 -4.08
C PRO A 192 24.88 -13.16 -3.68
N GLN A 193 25.53 -13.42 -2.54
CA GLN A 193 26.58 -12.56 -2.02
C GLN A 193 27.91 -12.90 -2.68
N GLU A 194 28.79 -11.90 -2.75
CA GLU A 194 30.19 -12.12 -3.08
C GLU A 194 30.88 -13.01 -2.02
N GLY A 195 32.08 -13.48 -2.33
CA GLY A 195 32.89 -14.24 -1.38
C GLY A 195 33.11 -13.46 -0.07
N ALA A 196 33.31 -14.18 1.03
CA ALA A 196 33.55 -13.56 2.32
C ALA A 196 34.75 -12.59 2.26
N TRP A 197 34.59 -11.41 2.86
CA TRP A 197 35.65 -10.40 2.95
C TRP A 197 36.91 -10.93 3.63
N GLU A 198 36.74 -11.83 4.60
CA GLU A 198 37.83 -12.48 5.30
C GLU A 198 37.67 -13.98 5.19
N VAL A 199 38.61 -14.62 4.49
CA VAL A 199 38.70 -16.07 4.37
C VAL A 199 39.86 -16.56 5.22
N GLN A 200 39.62 -17.60 6.02
CA GLN A 200 40.67 -18.27 6.78
C GLN A 200 41.19 -19.49 6.01
N PRO A 201 42.51 -19.73 6.00
CA PRO A 201 43.55 -18.94 6.67
C PRO A 201 43.85 -17.63 5.94
N ARG A 202 44.07 -16.55 6.70
CA ARG A 202 44.53 -15.28 6.13
C ARG A 202 45.94 -15.44 5.51
N PRO A 203 46.27 -14.65 4.48
CA PRO A 203 47.64 -14.58 3.97
C PRO A 203 48.62 -14.20 5.07
N ASP A 204 49.87 -14.68 4.96
CA ASP A 204 50.96 -14.28 5.85
C ASP A 204 51.08 -12.75 5.91
N PRO A 205 51.35 -12.13 7.07
CA PRO A 205 51.54 -10.68 7.18
C PRO A 205 52.59 -10.08 6.22
N LYS A 206 53.49 -10.89 5.68
CA LYS A 206 54.49 -10.47 4.69
C LYS A 206 53.99 -10.56 3.25
N TRP A 207 52.78 -11.05 3.00
CA TRP A 207 52.15 -11.10 1.68
C TRP A 207 51.67 -9.70 1.25
N PRO A 208 51.84 -9.31 -0.03
CA PRO A 208 52.52 -10.02 -1.11
C PRO A 208 54.03 -9.67 -1.17
N ALA A 209 54.91 -10.60 -0.79
CA ALA A 209 56.36 -10.33 -0.68
C ALA A 209 57.08 -10.12 -2.03
N HIS A 210 56.64 -10.82 -3.08
CA HIS A 210 57.28 -10.79 -4.42
C HIS A 210 56.39 -10.17 -5.50
N GLY A 211 55.10 -9.95 -5.23
CA GLY A 211 54.15 -9.36 -6.18
C GLY A 211 53.97 -10.11 -7.50
N THR A 212 54.42 -11.37 -7.59
CA THR A 212 54.31 -12.16 -8.82
C THR A 212 52.88 -12.67 -9.01
N VAL A 213 52.27 -12.35 -10.15
CA VAL A 213 50.93 -12.84 -10.54
C VAL A 213 51.10 -13.83 -11.69
N GLU A 214 50.61 -15.04 -11.50
CA GLU A 214 50.66 -16.11 -12.49
C GLU A 214 49.23 -16.58 -12.79
N PHE A 215 48.84 -16.58 -14.07
CA PHE A 215 47.54 -17.10 -14.51
C PHE A 215 47.74 -18.52 -15.05
N LYS A 216 46.98 -19.50 -14.52
CA LYS A 216 47.00 -20.90 -14.97
C LYS A 216 45.60 -21.30 -15.42
N ASP A 217 45.46 -21.61 -16.71
CA ASP A 217 44.18 -21.99 -17.34
C ASP A 217 43.01 -21.05 -16.98
N PHE A 218 43.32 -19.75 -16.83
CA PHE A 218 42.38 -18.77 -16.34
C PHE A 218 41.30 -18.49 -17.39
N GLN A 219 40.04 -18.62 -16.99
CA GLN A 219 38.88 -18.36 -17.82
C GLN A 219 37.95 -17.41 -17.08
N VAL A 220 37.41 -16.44 -17.79
CA VAL A 220 36.41 -15.51 -17.28
C VAL A 220 35.20 -15.51 -18.18
N ARG A 221 34.02 -15.36 -17.57
CA ARG A 221 32.76 -15.25 -18.28
C ARG A 221 31.94 -14.14 -17.65
N TYR A 222 31.32 -13.32 -18.50
CA TYR A 222 30.54 -12.18 -18.05
C TYR A 222 29.16 -12.57 -17.50
N ARG A 223 28.49 -13.55 -18.11
CA ARG A 223 27.18 -14.06 -17.67
C ARG A 223 27.13 -15.58 -17.83
N GLU A 224 26.59 -16.28 -16.85
CA GLU A 224 26.36 -17.73 -16.95
C GLU A 224 25.45 -18.07 -18.14
N GLY A 225 25.79 -19.12 -18.90
CA GLY A 225 25.00 -19.61 -20.03
C GLY A 225 25.27 -18.96 -21.40
N LEU A 226 26.28 -18.09 -21.50
CA LEU A 226 26.83 -17.62 -22.79
C LEU A 226 27.87 -18.59 -23.37
#